data_AF-A0A126QQT8-F1
#
_entry.id   AF-A0A126QQT8-F1
#
_cell.length_a   1.000
_cell.length_b   1.000
_cell.length_c   1.000
_cell.angle_alpha   90.00
_cell.angle_beta   90.00
_cell.angle_gamma   90.00
#
_symmetry.space_group_name_H-M   'P 1'
#
loop_
_entity.id
_entity.type
_entity.pdbx_description
1 polymer ?
#
loop_
_entity_poly.entity_id
_entity_poly.type
_entity_poly.pdbx_seq_one_letter_code
_entity_poly.pdbx_strand_id
1 'polypeptide(L)'
;MTTETNESAETTETAPIDVQHVTCGLVPLMQTHLGGTEPEIDTVSFKVRQGIQTELWNSFGTGSEWRLLEITSDLFFDLATFVRVEQSELDPLGLMDF
;
A
#
# COMPACT_ATOMS: atom_id res chain seq x y z
N MET A 1 -19.63 -30.79 -15.38
CA MET A 1 -18.21 -30.50 -15.68
C MET A 1 -18.21 -29.17 -16.40
N THR A 2 -18.04 -28.10 -15.64
CA THR A 2 -17.90 -26.73 -16.16
C THR A 2 -17.09 -25.99 -15.11
N THR A 3 -15.86 -25.67 -15.50
CA THR A 3 -14.85 -24.95 -14.73
C THR A 3 -15.18 -23.47 -14.77
N GLU A 4 -15.38 -22.84 -13.62
CA GLU A 4 -15.38 -21.40 -13.50
C GLU A 4 -13.95 -20.96 -13.19
N THR A 5 -13.39 -20.24 -14.15
CA THR A 5 -12.02 -19.76 -14.23
C THR A 5 -11.76 -18.74 -13.13
N ASN A 6 -10.72 -19.00 -12.34
CA ASN A 6 -10.19 -18.14 -11.30
C ASN A 6 -9.33 -17.04 -11.97
N GLU A 7 -9.91 -15.87 -12.24
CA GLU A 7 -9.15 -14.66 -12.58
C GLU A 7 -8.55 -14.09 -11.28
N SER A 8 -7.36 -14.58 -10.94
CA SER A 8 -6.49 -13.87 -10.01
C SER A 8 -5.83 -12.76 -10.80
N ALA A 9 -6.16 -11.51 -10.47
CA ALA A 9 -5.45 -10.34 -10.97
C ALA A 9 -3.94 -10.57 -10.81
N GLU A 10 -3.19 -10.36 -11.89
CA GLU A 10 -1.75 -10.50 -11.91
C GLU A 10 -1.16 -9.28 -11.16
N THR A 11 -1.12 -9.36 -9.83
CA THR A 11 -0.56 -8.32 -8.96
C THR A 11 0.94 -8.22 -9.23
N THR A 12 1.42 -7.08 -9.72
CA THR A 12 2.85 -6.89 -10.00
C THR A 12 3.57 -6.57 -8.69
N GLU A 13 3.95 -7.61 -7.95
CA GLU A 13 4.60 -7.48 -6.64
C GLU A 13 6.09 -7.17 -6.77
N THR A 14 6.56 -6.19 -6.00
CA THR A 14 7.99 -5.88 -5.87
C THR A 14 8.59 -6.54 -4.62
N ALA A 15 9.89 -6.87 -4.66
CA ALA A 15 10.62 -7.34 -3.49
C ALA A 15 10.51 -6.34 -2.30
N PRO A 16 10.34 -6.81 -1.05
CA PRO A 16 10.13 -5.90 0.08
C PRO A 16 11.32 -4.95 0.33
N ILE A 17 11.02 -3.67 0.50
CA ILE A 17 12.00 -2.62 0.78
C ILE A 17 12.36 -2.66 2.27
N ASP A 18 13.65 -2.81 2.59
CA ASP A 18 14.11 -2.86 3.98
C ASP A 18 14.36 -1.47 4.57
N VAL A 19 13.48 -1.07 5.48
CA VAL A 19 13.57 0.19 6.24
C VAL A 19 13.50 -0.06 7.75
N GLN A 20 13.76 -1.28 8.21
CA GLN A 20 13.62 -1.65 9.63
C GLN A 20 14.58 -0.88 10.55
N HIS A 21 15.68 -0.40 10.00
CA HIS A 21 16.71 0.38 10.69
C HIS A 21 16.35 1.87 10.83
N VAL A 22 15.29 2.34 10.16
CA VAL A 22 14.93 3.75 10.11
C VAL A 22 14.11 4.13 11.35
N THR A 23 14.71 4.93 12.21
CA THR A 23 14.11 5.36 13.49
C THR A 23 13.35 6.67 13.34
N CYS A 24 13.94 7.65 12.66
CA CYS A 24 13.37 8.97 12.40
C CYS A 24 13.02 9.12 10.91
N GLY A 25 11.88 9.73 10.61
CA GLY A 25 11.49 10.02 9.22
C GLY A 25 11.03 8.81 8.41
N LEU A 26 10.63 7.72 9.07
CA LEU A 26 10.16 6.49 8.42
C LEU A 26 8.99 6.75 7.46
N VAL A 27 7.95 7.47 7.92
CA VAL A 27 6.75 7.76 7.12
C VAL A 27 7.09 8.58 5.86
N PRO A 28 7.80 9.73 5.95
CA PRO A 28 8.25 10.47 4.77
C PRO A 28 9.09 9.63 3.78
N LEU A 29 9.97 8.77 4.30
CA LEU A 29 10.78 7.88 3.47
C LEU A 29 9.90 6.90 2.68
N MET A 30 8.98 6.23 3.37
CA MET A 30 8.03 5.30 2.74
C MET A 30 7.15 6.02 1.72
N GLN A 31 6.66 7.22 2.01
CA GLN A 31 5.90 8.04 1.04
C GLN A 31 6.72 8.39 -0.21
N THR A 32 8.01 8.68 -0.04
CA THR A 32 8.92 8.95 -1.16
C THR A 32 9.09 7.71 -2.04
N HIS A 33 9.24 6.54 -1.44
CA HIS A 33 9.28 5.27 -2.19
C HIS A 33 7.98 5.02 -2.95
N LEU A 34 6.84 5.13 -2.27
CA LEU A 34 5.52 4.94 -2.86
C LEU A 34 5.25 5.90 -4.04
N GLY A 35 5.64 7.17 -3.91
CA GLY A 35 5.50 8.16 -5.00
C GLY A 35 6.48 7.97 -6.15
N GLY A 36 7.60 7.28 -5.92
CA GLY A 36 8.58 6.92 -6.96
C GLY A 36 8.32 5.58 -7.64
N THR A 37 7.32 4.83 -7.17
CA THR A 37 6.95 3.51 -7.71
C THR A 37 6.35 3.62 -9.11
N GLU A 38 6.80 2.75 -10.02
CA GLU A 38 6.31 2.69 -11.40
C GLU A 38 4.79 2.47 -11.48
N PRO A 39 4.10 3.01 -12.50
CA PRO A 39 2.63 2.89 -12.62
C PRO A 39 2.12 1.44 -12.73
N GLU A 40 2.94 0.53 -13.24
CA GLU A 40 2.62 -0.90 -13.42
C GLU A 40 2.65 -1.69 -12.11
N ILE A 41 3.24 -1.12 -11.06
CA ILE A 41 3.30 -1.71 -9.71
C ILE A 41 2.11 -1.20 -8.91
N ASP A 42 1.26 -2.15 -8.54
CA ASP A 42 0.06 -1.93 -7.73
C ASP A 42 0.27 -2.26 -6.26
N THR A 43 1.33 -3.01 -5.92
CA THR A 43 1.60 -3.48 -4.56
C THR A 43 3.05 -3.27 -4.17
N VAL A 44 3.28 -2.66 -3.00
CA VAL A 44 4.61 -2.39 -2.45
C VAL A 44 4.66 -2.79 -0.98
N SER A 45 5.67 -3.56 -0.61
CA SER A 45 5.86 -4.02 0.77
C SER A 45 7.13 -3.44 1.39
N PHE A 46 7.07 -3.12 2.68
CA PHE A 46 8.18 -2.61 3.46
C PHE A 46 8.45 -3.50 4.67
N LYS A 47 9.71 -3.86 4.90
CA LYS A 47 10.14 -4.42 6.18
C LYS A 47 10.38 -3.26 7.13
N VAL A 48 9.61 -3.23 8.22
CA VAL A 48 9.66 -2.18 9.23
C VAL A 48 10.00 -2.78 10.60
N ARG A 49 10.43 -1.92 11.53
CA ARG A 49 10.67 -2.34 12.92
C ARG A 49 9.36 -2.83 13.55
N GLN A 50 9.44 -3.82 14.42
CA GLN A 50 8.25 -4.33 15.09
C GLN A 50 7.62 -3.28 16.02
N GLY A 51 6.29 -3.32 16.17
CA GLY A 51 5.57 -2.54 17.19
C GLY A 51 5.17 -1.13 16.78
N ILE A 52 5.25 -0.79 15.49
CA ILE A 52 4.82 0.52 14.96
C ILE A 52 3.50 0.47 14.19
N GLN A 53 2.73 -0.59 14.33
CA GLN A 53 1.55 -0.82 13.48
C GLN A 53 0.55 0.33 13.64
N THR A 54 0.28 0.75 14.87
CA THR A 54 -0.58 1.90 15.17
C THR A 54 -0.05 3.21 14.57
N GLU A 55 1.27 3.42 14.58
CA GLU A 55 1.90 4.60 13.96
C GLU A 55 1.66 4.62 12.46
N LEU A 56 1.84 3.47 11.79
CA LEU A 56 1.61 3.33 10.34
C LEU A 56 0.14 3.50 9.98
N TRP A 57 -0.80 2.86 10.71
CA TRP A 57 -2.23 3.03 10.47
C TRP A 57 -2.70 4.47 10.61
N ASN A 58 -2.13 5.23 11.55
CA ASN A 58 -2.44 6.64 11.72
C ASN A 58 -1.79 7.53 10.65
N SER A 59 -0.69 7.08 10.04
CA SER A 59 0.11 7.87 9.09
C SER A 59 -0.33 7.71 7.63
N PHE A 60 -0.81 6.51 7.26
CA PHE A 60 -1.18 6.16 5.89
C PHE A 60 -2.69 6.11 5.68
N GLY A 61 -3.38 7.11 6.22
CA GLY A 61 -4.84 7.27 6.14
C GLY A 61 -5.36 7.83 4.82
N THR A 62 -6.63 8.24 4.82
CA THR A 62 -7.44 8.62 3.66
C THR A 62 -6.82 9.74 2.82
N GLY A 63 -6.83 9.60 1.49
CA GLY A 63 -6.46 10.67 0.54
C GLY A 63 -5.09 10.53 -0.14
N SER A 64 -4.36 9.44 0.10
CA SER A 64 -3.16 9.10 -0.66
C SER A 64 -3.47 8.10 -1.78
N GLU A 65 -2.64 8.09 -2.83
CA GLU A 65 -2.71 7.10 -3.92
C GLU A 65 -2.36 5.67 -3.46
N TRP A 66 -1.89 5.51 -2.21
CA TRP A 66 -1.41 4.26 -1.65
C TRP A 66 -2.03 4.01 -0.29
N ARG A 67 -2.75 2.90 -0.15
CA ARG A 67 -3.39 2.51 1.10
C ARG A 67 -2.61 1.40 1.77
N LEU A 68 -2.37 1.54 3.07
CA LEU A 68 -1.90 0.44 3.90
C LEU A 68 -2.98 -0.67 3.92
N LEU A 69 -2.66 -1.83 3.35
CA LEU A 69 -3.55 -2.97 3.24
C LEU A 69 -3.48 -3.82 4.51
N GLU A 70 -2.28 -4.23 4.89
CA GLU A 70 -2.04 -5.07 6.05
C GLU A 70 -0.64 -4.88 6.62
N ILE A 71 -0.46 -5.37 7.85
CA ILE A 71 0.84 -5.51 8.49
C ILE A 71 0.94 -6.94 9.04
N THR A 72 1.87 -7.72 8.50
CA THR A 72 2.14 -9.10 8.94
C THR A 72 3.41 -9.13 9.79
N SER A 73 3.35 -9.72 10.98
CA SER A 73 4.53 -9.86 11.84
C SER A 73 5.35 -11.10 11.49
N ASP A 74 6.65 -10.92 11.34
CA ASP A 74 7.67 -11.98 11.22
C ASP A 74 8.57 -11.99 12.47
N LEU A 75 9.53 -12.90 12.57
CA LEU A 75 10.40 -13.11 13.73
C LEU A 75 11.26 -11.89 14.10
N PHE A 76 11.58 -11.01 13.14
CA PHE A 76 12.51 -9.89 13.35
C PHE A 76 12.05 -8.55 12.79
N PHE A 77 10.99 -8.54 11.99
CA PHE A 77 10.44 -7.34 11.37
C PHE A 77 8.93 -7.51 11.21
N ASP A 78 8.24 -6.39 11.02
CA ASP A 78 6.89 -6.40 10.49
C ASP A 78 6.95 -6.10 8.99
N LEU A 79 6.07 -6.72 8.21
CA LEU A 79 5.91 -6.48 6.78
C LEU A 79 4.66 -5.63 6.57
N ALA A 80 4.83 -4.37 6.19
CA ALA A 80 3.74 -3.46 5.86
C ALA A 80 3.50 -3.46 4.35
N THR A 81 2.30 -3.88 3.92
CA THR A 81 1.93 -4.00 2.51
C THR A 81 1.00 -2.86 2.12
N PHE A 82 1.30 -2.19 1.02
CA PHE A 82 0.53 -1.09 0.46
C PHE A 82 -0.02 -1.47 -0.89
N VAL A 83 -1.25 -1.06 -1.16
CA VAL A 83 -1.89 -1.20 -2.47
C VAL A 83 -2.19 0.17 -3.05
N ARG A 84 -1.95 0.33 -4.36
CA ARG A 84 -2.30 1.54 -5.09
C ARG A 84 -3.82 1.62 -5.18
N VAL A 85 -4.37 2.77 -4.80
CA VAL A 85 -5.81 3.05 -4.87
C VAL A 85 -6.03 4.01 -6.02
N GLU A 86 -6.83 3.60 -7.01
CA GLU A 86 -7.34 4.54 -8.00
C GLU A 86 -8.15 5.60 -7.27
N GLN A 87 -7.68 6.85 -7.34
CA GLN A 87 -8.46 7.98 -6.87
C GLN A 87 -9.61 8.15 -7.85
N SER A 88 -10.75 7.53 -7.52
CA SER A 88 -12.02 7.91 -8.12
C SER A 88 -12.24 9.36 -7.70
N GLU A 89 -12.02 10.31 -8.62
CA GLU A 89 -12.52 11.65 -8.45
C GLU A 89 -14.02 11.50 -8.22
N LEU A 90 -14.44 11.59 -6.96
CA LEU A 90 -15.83 11.78 -6.62
C LEU A 90 -16.25 13.03 -7.37
N ASP A 91 -16.98 12.85 -8.47
CA ASP A 91 -17.64 13.91 -9.21
C ASP A 91 -18.33 14.81 -8.18
N PRO A 92 -17.77 16.00 -7.86
CA PRO A 92 -18.23 16.79 -6.72
C PRO A 92 -19.64 17.35 -6.93
N LEU A 93 -20.19 17.18 -8.13
CA LEU A 93 -21.40 17.83 -8.57
C LEU A 93 -22.60 16.90 -8.66
N GLY A 94 -22.44 15.57 -8.64
CA GLY A 94 -23.57 14.66 -8.82
C GLY A 94 -24.47 15.04 -10.00
N LEU A 95 -23.90 15.68 -11.02
CA LEU A 95 -24.59 16.10 -12.23
C LEU A 95 -24.55 14.92 -13.21
N MET A 96 -25.18 13.81 -12.82
CA MET A 96 -25.71 12.90 -13.83
C MET A 96 -26.98 13.54 -14.37
N ASP A 97 -26.77 14.21 -15.51
CA ASP A 97 -27.74 14.74 -16.44
C ASP A 97 -28.78 13.68 -16.89
N PHE A 98 -30.06 14.08 -16.78
CA PHE A 98 -31.32 13.58 -17.40
C PHE A 98 -31.84 12.16 -17.12
#